data_AF-A0A9P6G1D2-F1
#
_entry.id   AF-A0A9P6G1D2-F1
#
_cell.length_a   1.000
_cell.length_b   1.000
_cell.length_c   1.000
_cell.angle_alpha   90.00
_cell.angle_beta   90.00
_cell.angle_gamma   90.00
#
_symmetry.space_group_name_H-M   'P 1'
#
loop_
_entity.id
_entity.type
_entity.pdbx_description
1 polymer ?
#
loop_
_entity_poly.entity_id
_entity_poly.type
_entity_poly.pdbx_seq_one_letter_code
_entity_poly.pdbx_strand_id
1 'polypeptide(L)'
;MFSTVRFLPKEHGLRPIINLRRKPTKLVNGSSSYHMNSVNRQLRNAFLILAYERQRRCPTSSVTGMNELFQKIKSIKNKLIDPTQESLPVLYMVKVDVKRSFDSINQERLLGLLDSILKEKKYWIYRHSKIVPYNGQVMKRFYPKAMTAESLPRFLDLSHQQAQESKHAVFVDKVVHLRESKASVVQQVREHVQENIVKFGEHYYRQTTGIPQGSILSPALCRFYYDELEMNVLSDFAQADDSALVHYADDFLFISKTKVKAERFLETVAKGYPEYGFYINEAKTTANFNFVVNDVPVQRCQGNDFPYCGMLLNTRTLDIRADYSRYHGEDIRNLLTVSKDRHPGRSITLKMKKAMQYTCQMAFSDTAFNSHTTVLLNIYQSFVFCAMKFHAYVQDLVHDPVTAQDIYPTALGKVAIDIFRTCYGLLHNGRRSTVGVAAQVEFDIPERHVHWLGAMAFCKTLPDVDEKVPNNDSGSSGSSSTTFGGSSSGSRHPVHDSGSCKAIYSEMKQFLKERILDPMDREEKPHFRRRLHSVVHDDRNQILDNIQYL
;
A
#
# COMPACT_ATOMS: atom_id res chain seq x y z
N MET A 1 -13.18 -1.64 29.82
CA MET A 1 -13.81 -1.07 28.60
C MET A 1 -13.89 -2.20 27.60
N PHE A 2 -15.00 -2.36 26.86
CA PHE A 2 -15.11 -3.43 25.86
C PHE A 2 -15.07 -2.86 24.44
N SER A 3 -14.69 -3.70 23.48
CA SER A 3 -14.65 -3.37 22.05
C SER A 3 -15.55 -4.30 21.26
N THR A 4 -16.10 -3.85 20.12
CA THR A 4 -17.01 -4.68 19.31
C THR A 4 -16.27 -5.36 18.16
N VAL A 5 -16.64 -6.61 17.85
CA VAL A 5 -16.13 -7.32 16.67
C VAL A 5 -16.81 -6.81 15.40
N ARG A 6 -16.04 -6.73 14.31
CA ARG A 6 -16.51 -6.60 12.94
C ARG A 6 -15.88 -7.71 12.12
N PHE A 7 -16.67 -8.46 11.36
CA PHE A 7 -16.14 -9.45 10.42
C PHE A 7 -15.88 -8.82 9.06
N LEU A 8 -14.71 -9.13 8.50
CA LEU A 8 -14.41 -8.89 7.09
C LEU A 8 -14.51 -10.22 6.33
N PRO A 9 -15.30 -10.29 5.24
CA PRO A 9 -15.28 -11.41 4.33
C PRO A 9 -13.87 -11.68 3.78
N LYS A 10 -13.53 -12.95 3.64
CA LYS A 10 -12.35 -13.46 2.94
C LYS A 10 -12.82 -14.54 1.97
N GLU A 11 -12.00 -14.83 0.95
CA GLU A 11 -12.29 -15.89 -0.05
C GLU A 11 -12.74 -17.20 0.61
N HIS A 12 -12.05 -17.59 1.69
CA HIS A 12 -12.37 -18.77 2.49
C HIS A 12 -12.56 -18.38 3.96
N GLY A 13 -13.72 -17.81 4.29
CA GLY A 13 -14.17 -17.57 5.65
C GLY A 13 -14.25 -16.09 6.06
N LEU A 14 -14.09 -15.82 7.36
CA LEU A 14 -14.24 -14.48 7.94
C LEU A 14 -12.99 -14.11 8.75
N ARG A 15 -12.56 -12.84 8.65
CA ARG A 15 -11.53 -12.27 9.52
C ARG A 15 -12.19 -11.36 10.56
N PRO A 16 -12.14 -11.69 11.87
CA PRO A 16 -12.60 -10.78 12.92
C PRO A 16 -11.62 -9.62 13.08
N ILE A 17 -12.16 -8.40 13.18
CA ILE A 17 -11.43 -7.17 13.51
C ILE A 17 -12.11 -6.49 14.68
N ILE A 18 -11.32 -6.03 15.64
CA ILE A 18 -11.82 -5.40 16.86
C ILE A 18 -11.87 -3.88 16.64
N ASN A 19 -13.05 -3.27 16.79
CA ASN A 19 -13.23 -1.84 16.60
C ASN A 19 -12.77 -1.04 17.84
N LEU A 20 -11.46 -0.81 17.92
CA LEU A 20 -10.81 -0.06 19.00
C LEU A 20 -10.82 1.46 18.77
N ARG A 21 -11.42 1.93 17.67
CA ARG A 21 -11.61 3.37 17.36
C ARG A 21 -12.96 3.90 17.81
N ARG A 22 -13.94 3.04 18.07
CA ARG A 22 -15.26 3.44 18.57
C ARG A 22 -15.10 4.17 19.91
N LYS A 23 -15.79 5.30 20.05
CA LYS A 23 -15.93 6.01 21.31
C LYS A 23 -17.19 5.51 22.00
N PRO A 24 -17.10 4.79 23.13
CA PRO A 24 -18.29 4.40 23.85
C PRO A 24 -18.93 5.65 24.46
N THR A 25 -20.26 5.67 24.44
CA THR A 25 -21.08 6.72 25.02
C THR A 25 -21.52 6.26 26.39
N LYS A 26 -21.29 7.07 27.42
CA LYS A 26 -21.92 6.88 28.73
C LYS A 26 -23.08 7.85 28.85
N LEU A 27 -24.25 7.34 29.23
CA LEU A 27 -25.38 8.15 29.65
C LEU A 27 -25.16 8.53 31.12
N VAL A 28 -25.27 9.82 31.43
CA VAL A 28 -25.30 10.34 32.80
C VAL A 28 -26.68 10.95 33.00
N ASN A 29 -27.40 10.42 34.00
CA ASN A 29 -28.70 10.90 34.49
C ASN A 29 -29.73 11.17 33.39
N GLY A 30 -29.94 10.21 32.48
CA GLY A 30 -31.05 10.21 31.52
C GLY A 30 -31.01 11.25 30.38
N SER A 31 -30.24 12.34 30.52
CA SER A 31 -30.37 13.50 29.62
C SER A 31 -29.04 13.96 29.01
N SER A 32 -27.89 13.51 29.50
CA SER A 32 -26.58 13.89 28.97
C SER A 32 -25.74 12.68 28.59
N SER A 33 -25.18 12.69 27.37
CA SER A 33 -24.30 11.63 26.88
C SER A 33 -22.91 12.21 26.64
N TYR A 34 -21.87 11.62 27.24
CA TYR A 34 -20.49 11.99 26.95
C TYR A 34 -19.74 10.83 26.29
N HIS A 35 -18.95 11.16 25.27
CA HIS A 35 -18.12 10.20 24.57
C HIS A 35 -16.79 10.00 25.30
N MET A 36 -16.53 8.77 25.75
CA MET A 36 -15.22 8.40 26.27
C MET A 36 -14.17 8.39 25.16
N ASN A 37 -12.89 8.47 25.54
CA ASN A 37 -11.79 8.25 24.61
C ASN A 37 -11.82 6.80 24.10
N SER A 38 -11.65 6.60 22.80
CA SER A 38 -11.46 5.25 22.25
C SER A 38 -10.19 4.60 22.81
N VAL A 39 -10.14 3.27 22.84
CA VAL A 39 -8.97 2.52 23.32
C VAL A 39 -7.71 2.95 22.56
N ASN A 40 -7.79 3.06 21.23
CA ASN A 40 -6.67 3.55 20.41
C ASN A 40 -6.23 4.98 20.76
N ARG A 41 -7.12 5.85 21.26
CA ARG A 41 -6.72 7.20 21.72
C ARG A 41 -5.97 7.15 23.05
N GLN A 42 -6.35 6.24 23.95
CA GLN A 42 -5.70 6.03 25.25
C GLN A 42 -4.30 5.44 25.06
N LEU A 43 -4.13 4.47 24.17
CA LEU A 43 -2.86 3.81 23.88
C LEU A 43 -1.88 4.65 23.03
N ARG A 44 -2.24 5.88 22.67
CA ARG A 44 -1.45 6.68 21.73
C ARG A 44 -0.06 7.05 22.27
N ASN A 45 0.07 7.26 23.58
CA ASN A 45 1.38 7.57 24.17
C ASN A 45 2.27 6.32 24.17
N ALA A 46 1.75 5.15 24.58
CA ALA A 46 2.45 3.87 24.48
C ALA A 46 2.92 3.57 23.05
N PHE A 47 2.06 3.81 22.04
CA PHE A 47 2.42 3.66 20.63
C PHE A 47 3.63 4.52 20.23
N LEU A 48 3.63 5.80 20.63
CA LEU A 48 4.74 6.72 20.31
C LEU A 48 6.04 6.29 20.99
N ILE A 49 5.96 5.80 22.22
CA ILE A 49 7.11 5.32 23.00
C ILE A 49 7.71 4.06 22.37
N LEU A 50 6.88 3.09 21.99
CA LEU A 50 7.33 1.89 21.27
C LEU A 50 7.97 2.26 19.91
N ALA A 51 7.39 3.22 19.20
CA ALA A 51 7.97 3.72 17.96
C ALA A 51 9.33 4.42 18.18
N TYR A 52 9.50 5.13 19.30
CA TYR A 52 10.77 5.76 19.67
C TYR A 52 11.85 4.73 20.03
N GLU A 53 11.53 3.75 20.88
CA GLU A 53 12.48 2.69 21.25
C GLU A 53 12.97 1.91 20.05
N ARG A 54 12.07 1.59 19.12
CA ARG A 54 12.44 0.96 17.86
C ARG A 54 13.52 1.74 17.11
N GLN A 55 13.40 3.06 16.98
CA GLN A 55 14.37 3.89 16.25
C GLN A 55 15.77 3.84 16.87
N ARG A 56 15.89 3.42 18.14
CA ARG A 56 17.15 3.31 18.89
C ARG A 56 17.71 1.89 18.94
N ARG A 57 17.02 0.90 18.39
CA ARG A 57 17.52 -0.49 18.34
C ARG A 57 18.33 -0.72 17.07
N CYS A 58 19.20 -1.72 17.13
CA CYS A 58 19.88 -2.23 15.94
C CYS A 58 18.82 -2.64 14.89
N PRO A 59 18.99 -2.24 13.62
CA PRO A 59 18.07 -2.61 12.57
C PRO A 59 17.99 -4.13 12.40
N THR A 60 16.79 -4.67 12.40
CA THR A 60 16.49 -6.06 12.03
C THR A 60 16.11 -6.16 10.55
N SER A 61 15.64 -7.34 10.13
CA SER A 61 15.07 -7.56 8.80
C SER A 61 13.68 -6.93 8.63
N SER A 62 13.04 -6.49 9.71
CA SER A 62 11.69 -5.95 9.65
C SER A 62 11.61 -4.55 9.03
N VAL A 63 10.53 -4.22 8.31
CA VAL A 63 10.23 -2.87 7.74
C VAL A 63 8.82 -2.34 8.09
N THR A 64 8.58 -1.02 8.07
CA THR A 64 7.25 -0.39 8.39
C THR A 64 6.36 -0.09 7.21
N GLY A 65 6.92 -0.08 6.02
CA GLY A 65 6.21 0.30 4.82
C GLY A 65 7.12 0.32 3.62
N MET A 66 6.53 0.68 2.49
CA MET A 66 7.15 0.52 1.18
C MET A 66 8.48 1.26 1.02
N ASN A 67 8.63 2.41 1.68
CA ASN A 67 9.88 3.17 1.63
C ASN A 67 11.05 2.46 2.32
N GLU A 68 10.85 1.96 3.55
CA GLU A 68 11.87 1.18 4.27
C GLU A 68 12.12 -0.15 3.55
N LEU A 69 11.06 -0.77 3.01
CA LEU A 69 11.17 -1.99 2.20
C LEU A 69 12.07 -1.76 0.98
N PHE A 70 11.81 -0.67 0.24
CA PHE A 70 12.62 -0.30 -0.92
C PHE A 70 14.08 -0.02 -0.54
N GLN A 71 14.32 0.73 0.54
CA GLN A 71 15.67 0.97 1.04
C GLN A 71 16.40 -0.33 1.39
N LYS A 72 15.70 -1.28 2.04
CA LYS A 72 16.26 -2.60 2.35
C LYS A 72 16.58 -3.36 1.07
N ILE A 73 15.66 -3.46 0.11
CA ILE A 73 15.88 -4.13 -1.19
C ILE A 73 17.06 -3.49 -1.95
N LYS A 74 17.17 -2.15 -1.95
CA LYS A 74 18.30 -1.43 -2.55
C LYS A 74 19.63 -1.78 -1.90
N SER A 75 19.66 -1.80 -0.57
CA SER A 75 20.83 -2.26 0.19
C SER A 75 21.19 -3.72 -0.12
N ILE A 76 20.18 -4.59 -0.28
CA ILE A 76 20.38 -6.00 -0.66
C ILE A 76 21.00 -6.09 -2.05
N LYS A 77 20.49 -5.36 -3.04
CA LYS A 77 21.08 -5.34 -4.39
C LYS A 77 22.55 -4.93 -4.33
N ASN A 78 22.88 -3.87 -3.61
CA ASN A 78 24.28 -3.40 -3.47
C ASN A 78 25.17 -4.42 -2.75
N LYS A 79 24.63 -5.18 -1.78
CA LYS A 79 25.34 -6.24 -1.07
C LYS A 79 25.56 -7.49 -1.93
N LEU A 80 24.58 -7.81 -2.78
CA LEU A 80 24.60 -9.03 -3.59
C LEU A 80 25.31 -8.86 -4.94
N ILE A 81 25.43 -7.63 -5.45
CA ILE A 81 26.25 -7.34 -6.63
C ILE A 81 27.71 -7.63 -6.30
N ASP A 82 28.37 -8.41 -7.15
CA ASP A 82 29.82 -8.49 -7.18
C ASP A 82 30.36 -7.28 -7.95
N PRO A 83 31.21 -6.42 -7.36
CA PRO A 83 31.74 -5.23 -8.04
C PRO A 83 32.50 -5.55 -9.34
N THR A 84 32.95 -6.80 -9.51
CA THR A 84 33.68 -7.26 -10.69
C THR A 84 32.77 -7.75 -11.82
N GLN A 85 31.47 -7.91 -11.56
CA GLN A 85 30.49 -8.44 -12.51
C GLN A 85 29.49 -7.35 -12.91
N GLU A 86 29.16 -7.29 -14.20
CA GLU A 86 28.16 -6.34 -14.72
C GLU A 86 26.72 -6.72 -14.35
N SER A 87 26.50 -7.97 -13.90
CA SER A 87 25.16 -8.50 -13.63
C SER A 87 25.08 -9.20 -12.27
N LEU A 88 23.87 -9.23 -11.72
CA LEU A 88 23.59 -9.97 -10.50
C LEU A 88 23.75 -11.48 -10.73
N PRO A 89 24.20 -12.23 -9.71
CA PRO A 89 24.17 -13.68 -9.76
C PRO A 89 22.72 -14.18 -9.83
N VAL A 90 22.54 -15.47 -10.16
CA VAL A 90 21.23 -16.12 -10.04
C VAL A 90 20.77 -16.03 -8.59
N LEU A 91 19.59 -15.44 -8.38
CA LEU A 91 19.01 -15.27 -7.05
C LEU A 91 17.95 -16.33 -6.79
N TYR A 92 17.99 -16.90 -5.59
CA TYR A 92 16.99 -17.82 -5.07
C TYR A 92 16.14 -17.07 -4.04
N MET A 93 14.84 -16.95 -4.35
CA MET A 93 13.90 -16.16 -3.57
C MET A 93 12.85 -17.07 -2.95
N VAL A 94 12.52 -16.78 -1.69
CA VAL A 94 11.47 -17.46 -0.92
C VAL A 94 10.59 -16.41 -0.26
N LYS A 95 9.28 -16.51 -0.48
CA LYS A 95 8.25 -15.75 0.20
C LYS A 95 7.51 -16.66 1.16
N VAL A 96 7.35 -16.22 2.41
CA VAL A 96 6.66 -16.97 3.46
C VAL A 96 5.59 -16.08 4.09
N ASP A 97 4.35 -16.57 4.14
CA ASP A 97 3.23 -15.94 4.84
C ASP A 97 3.08 -16.61 6.21
N VAL A 98 3.09 -15.84 7.31
CA VAL A 98 2.87 -16.40 8.64
C VAL A 98 1.38 -16.58 8.92
N LYS A 99 0.97 -17.81 9.22
CA LYS A 99 -0.41 -18.18 9.49
C LYS A 99 -0.90 -17.50 10.78
N ARG A 100 -1.93 -16.67 10.64
CA ARG A 100 -2.64 -16.02 11.77
C ARG A 100 -1.68 -15.30 12.73
N SER A 101 -0.71 -14.58 12.17
CA SER A 101 0.37 -13.87 12.87
C SER A 101 -0.03 -13.14 14.15
N PHE A 102 -1.13 -12.37 14.13
CA PHE A 102 -1.60 -11.68 15.35
C PHE A 102 -2.31 -12.60 16.33
N ASP A 103 -3.00 -13.64 15.86
CA ASP A 103 -3.86 -14.48 16.71
C ASP A 103 -3.05 -15.59 17.41
N SER A 104 -1.86 -15.90 16.89
CA SER A 104 -0.97 -16.96 17.41
C SER A 104 0.09 -16.47 18.40
N ILE A 105 0.28 -15.15 18.56
CA ILE A 105 1.30 -14.60 19.48
C ILE A 105 1.06 -15.06 20.92
N ASN A 106 2.09 -15.62 21.53
CA ASN A 106 2.10 -15.94 22.95
C ASN A 106 2.18 -14.65 23.78
N GLN A 107 1.10 -14.34 24.51
CA GLN A 107 0.96 -13.12 25.29
C GLN A 107 1.99 -13.01 26.42
N GLU A 108 2.29 -14.10 27.13
CA GLU A 108 3.24 -14.10 28.24
C GLU A 108 4.65 -13.77 27.76
N ARG A 109 5.08 -14.45 26.69
CA ARG A 109 6.36 -14.17 26.05
C ARG A 109 6.44 -12.73 25.56
N LEU A 110 5.43 -12.25 24.83
CA LEU A 110 5.39 -10.87 24.34
C LEU A 110 5.53 -9.86 25.49
N LEU A 111 4.82 -10.07 26.60
CA LEU A 111 4.87 -9.17 27.75
C LEU A 111 6.22 -9.25 28.48
N GLY A 112 6.86 -10.42 28.51
CA GLY A 112 8.23 -10.58 28.99
C GLY A 112 9.26 -9.76 28.19
N LEU A 113 9.00 -9.49 26.90
CA LEU A 113 9.87 -8.65 26.07
C LEU A 113 9.77 -7.16 26.40
N LEU A 114 8.69 -6.69 27.04
CA LEU A 114 8.51 -5.26 27.27
C LEU A 114 9.64 -4.64 28.09
N ASP A 115 10.23 -5.41 29.00
CA ASP A 115 11.35 -4.92 29.81
C ASP A 115 12.64 -4.74 29.01
N SER A 116 12.87 -5.57 28.00
CA SER A 116 14.01 -5.44 27.09
C SER A 116 13.75 -4.43 25.98
N ILE A 117 12.49 -4.18 25.63
CA ILE A 117 12.05 -3.19 24.64
C ILE A 117 12.17 -1.77 25.21
N LEU A 118 11.59 -1.53 26.39
CA LEU A 118 11.53 -0.21 27.03
C LEU A 118 12.76 -0.01 27.92
N LYS A 119 13.77 0.71 27.42
CA LYS A 119 15.04 0.91 28.10
C LYS A 119 15.00 2.04 29.13
N GLU A 120 14.24 3.09 28.84
CA GLU A 120 14.22 4.31 29.64
C GLU A 120 13.18 4.22 30.77
N LYS A 121 13.50 4.80 31.94
CA LYS A 121 12.57 4.81 33.07
C LYS A 121 11.39 5.74 32.85
N LYS A 122 11.60 6.84 32.11
CA LYS A 122 10.62 7.89 31.84
C LYS A 122 10.74 8.37 30.39
N TYR A 123 9.60 8.66 29.79
CA TYR A 123 9.48 9.20 28.44
C TYR A 123 8.69 10.51 28.45
N TRP A 124 9.02 11.36 27.50
CA TRP A 124 8.34 12.62 27.24
C TRP A 124 7.63 12.56 25.90
N ILE A 125 6.36 12.97 25.88
CA ILE A 125 5.58 13.11 24.64
C ILE A 125 5.56 14.58 24.27
N TYR A 126 6.44 14.95 23.36
CA TYR A 126 6.53 16.27 22.75
C TYR A 126 5.44 16.45 21.68
N ARG A 127 4.86 17.65 21.56
CA ARG A 127 3.79 17.94 20.59
C ARG A 127 3.89 19.35 20.02
N HIS A 128 4.13 19.48 18.72
CA HIS A 128 3.98 20.75 18.00
C HIS A 128 2.89 20.65 16.93
N SER A 129 2.50 21.80 16.38
CA SER A 129 1.57 21.91 15.26
C SER A 129 2.27 22.43 14.02
N LYS A 130 1.91 21.90 12.86
CA LYS A 130 2.27 22.45 11.54
C LYS A 130 0.99 22.86 10.82
N ILE A 131 0.94 24.10 10.38
CA ILE A 131 -0.16 24.68 9.63
C ILE A 131 0.32 24.88 8.20
N VAL A 132 -0.34 24.26 7.24
CA VAL A 132 0.03 24.33 5.81
C VAL A 132 -1.20 24.53 4.93
N PRO A 133 -1.07 25.21 3.78
CA PRO A 133 -2.08 25.15 2.74
C PRO A 133 -2.12 23.73 2.17
N TYR A 134 -3.33 23.18 2.02
CA TYR A 134 -3.60 21.89 1.42
C TYR A 134 -4.88 21.99 0.59
N ASN A 135 -4.77 21.80 -0.73
CA ASN A 135 -5.89 21.90 -1.68
C ASN A 135 -6.70 23.19 -1.53
N GLY A 136 -6.03 24.33 -1.35
CA GLY A 136 -6.67 25.65 -1.22
C GLY A 136 -7.30 25.93 0.16
N GLN A 137 -7.13 25.04 1.14
CA GLN A 137 -7.57 25.23 2.52
C GLN A 137 -6.39 25.25 3.48
N VAL A 138 -6.51 25.94 4.60
CA VAL A 138 -5.51 25.91 5.67
C VAL A 138 -5.75 24.70 6.56
N MET A 139 -4.79 23.78 6.61
CA MET A 139 -4.85 22.59 7.46
C MET A 139 -3.86 22.68 8.61
N LYS A 140 -4.36 22.51 9.84
CA LYS A 140 -3.53 22.33 11.04
C LYS A 140 -3.36 20.85 11.37
N ARG A 141 -2.12 20.38 11.46
CA ARG A 141 -1.77 19.01 11.85
C ARG A 141 -0.93 19.01 13.13
N PHE A 142 -1.11 17.99 13.97
CA PHE A 142 -0.36 17.79 15.20
C PHE A 142 0.66 16.67 15.03
N TYR A 143 1.88 16.90 15.50
CA TYR A 143 3.00 15.97 15.39
C TYR A 143 3.48 15.61 16.79
N PRO A 144 2.89 14.58 17.40
CA PRO A 144 3.38 14.07 18.67
C PRO A 144 4.60 13.16 18.44
N LYS A 145 5.62 13.26 19.30
CA LYS A 145 6.82 12.42 19.25
C LYS A 145 7.23 12.04 20.67
N ALA A 146 7.55 10.77 20.91
CA ALA A 146 8.15 10.34 22.17
C ALA A 146 9.66 10.53 22.13
N MET A 147 10.26 10.81 23.29
CA MET A 147 11.70 11.01 23.48
C MET A 147 12.07 10.95 24.97
N THR A 148 13.36 11.06 25.29
CA THR A 148 13.84 11.25 26.66
C THR A 148 13.95 12.73 27.02
N ALA A 149 14.26 13.04 28.28
CA ALA A 149 14.47 14.42 28.71
C ALA A 149 15.68 15.06 28.02
N GLU A 150 16.74 14.27 27.85
CA GLU A 150 18.03 14.69 27.29
C GLU A 150 17.96 14.89 25.78
N SER A 151 17.04 14.21 25.11
CA SER A 151 16.84 14.30 23.66
C SER A 151 15.76 15.30 23.24
N LEU A 152 15.22 16.09 24.18
CA LEU A 152 14.21 17.11 23.88
C LEU A 152 14.83 18.23 23.04
N PRO A 153 14.44 18.39 21.76
CA PRO A 153 15.02 19.43 20.92
C PRO A 153 14.50 20.80 21.37
N ARG A 154 15.29 21.85 21.12
CA ARG A 154 14.72 23.20 21.13
C ARG A 154 13.74 23.30 19.97
N PHE A 155 12.55 23.84 20.23
CA PHE A 155 11.53 23.95 19.19
C PHE A 155 12.04 24.71 17.96
N LEU A 156 12.87 25.73 18.17
CA LEU A 156 13.46 26.51 17.09
C LEU A 156 14.26 25.62 16.13
N ASP A 157 15.15 24.76 16.64
CA ASP A 157 15.98 23.85 15.82
C ASP A 157 15.10 22.87 15.02
N LEU A 158 14.09 22.28 15.68
CA LEU A 158 13.13 21.39 15.02
C LEU A 158 12.34 22.13 13.92
N SER A 159 11.89 23.36 14.20
CA SER A 159 11.13 24.16 13.25
C SER A 159 11.97 24.56 12.04
N HIS A 160 13.25 24.87 12.24
CA HIS A 160 14.19 25.15 11.15
C HIS A 160 14.42 23.93 10.26
N GLN A 161 14.66 22.76 10.85
CA GLN A 161 14.80 21.52 10.09
C GLN A 161 13.54 21.23 9.25
N GLN A 162 12.36 21.33 9.86
CA GLN A 162 11.11 21.08 9.14
C GLN A 162 10.78 22.16 8.10
N ALA A 163 11.23 23.40 8.30
CA ALA A 163 11.05 24.49 7.35
C ALA A 163 11.82 24.24 6.04
N GLN A 164 12.98 23.58 6.09
CA GLN A 164 13.75 23.20 4.89
C GLN A 164 12.95 22.27 3.96
N GLU A 165 12.03 21.47 4.53
CA GLU A 165 11.22 20.49 3.79
C GLU A 165 9.80 20.99 3.50
N SER A 166 9.47 22.23 3.86
CA SER A 166 8.09 22.72 3.84
C SER A 166 7.97 24.07 3.17
N LYS A 167 7.04 24.20 2.23
CA LYS A 167 6.67 25.49 1.64
C LYS A 167 5.41 26.04 2.32
N HIS A 168 5.41 27.34 2.61
CA HIS A 168 4.27 28.06 3.20
C HIS A 168 3.75 27.42 4.50
N ALA A 169 4.65 27.04 5.41
CA ALA A 169 4.30 26.39 6.66
C ALA A 169 4.48 27.31 7.86
N VAL A 170 3.55 27.24 8.82
CA VAL A 170 3.67 27.86 10.15
C VAL A 170 3.78 26.77 11.20
N PHE A 171 4.80 26.84 12.05
CA PHE A 171 5.03 25.90 13.14
C PHE A 171 4.66 26.52 14.48
N VAL A 172 4.00 25.75 15.37
CA VAL A 172 3.56 26.22 16.69
C VAL A 172 3.92 25.19 17.76
N ASP A 173 4.78 25.56 18.71
CA ASP A 173 5.33 24.67 19.74
C ASP A 173 4.27 24.11 20.70
N LYS A 174 3.29 24.93 21.08
CA LYS A 174 2.26 24.64 22.10
C LYS A 174 2.78 24.36 23.52
N VAL A 175 4.06 24.03 23.73
CA VAL A 175 4.71 23.82 25.05
C VAL A 175 4.00 22.76 25.90
N VAL A 176 3.37 21.76 25.27
CA VAL A 176 2.71 20.65 25.98
C VAL A 176 3.60 19.43 25.94
N HIS A 177 4.16 19.09 27.10
CA HIS A 177 5.01 17.91 27.28
C HIS A 177 4.37 16.98 28.31
N LEU A 178 3.80 15.85 27.86
CA LEU A 178 3.32 14.82 28.78
C LEU A 178 4.48 13.94 29.22
N ARG A 179 4.43 13.43 30.45
CA ARG A 179 5.40 12.48 30.99
C ARG A 179 4.74 11.13 31.21
N GLU A 180 5.39 10.06 30.77
CA GLU A 180 4.96 8.68 30.99
C GLU A 180 6.11 7.88 31.61
N SER A 181 5.81 7.03 32.59
CA SER A 181 6.80 6.11 33.16
C SER A 181 6.80 4.78 32.40
N LYS A 182 7.93 4.07 32.41
CA LYS A 182 8.00 2.68 31.91
C LYS A 182 6.92 1.81 32.54
N ALA A 183 6.73 1.90 33.85
CA ALA A 183 5.72 1.13 34.57
C ALA A 183 4.29 1.40 34.07
N SER A 184 3.94 2.68 33.80
CA SER A 184 2.64 3.06 33.22
C SER A 184 2.44 2.42 31.84
N VAL A 185 3.46 2.50 30.97
CA VAL A 185 3.40 1.94 29.62
C VAL A 185 3.29 0.42 29.66
N VAL A 186 4.10 -0.25 30.48
CA VAL A 186 4.05 -1.72 30.65
C VAL A 186 2.65 -2.13 31.13
N GLN A 187 2.09 -1.43 32.11
CA GLN A 187 0.75 -1.71 32.62
C GLN A 187 -0.32 -1.52 31.53
N GLN A 188 -0.26 -0.41 30.78
CA GLN A 188 -1.19 -0.16 29.67
C GLN A 188 -1.13 -1.24 28.60
N VAL A 189 0.08 -1.69 28.22
CA VAL A 189 0.25 -2.77 27.24
C VAL A 189 -0.25 -4.10 27.80
N ARG A 190 0.07 -4.42 29.06
CA ARG A 190 -0.39 -5.63 29.74
C ARG A 190 -1.91 -5.71 29.79
N GLU A 191 -2.58 -4.66 30.28
CA GLU A 191 -4.04 -4.58 30.31
C GLU A 191 -4.62 -4.70 28.90
N HIS A 192 -3.99 -4.06 27.91
CA HIS A 192 -4.47 -4.11 26.54
C HIS A 192 -4.35 -5.51 25.90
N VAL A 193 -3.34 -6.29 26.27
CA VAL A 193 -3.11 -7.62 25.70
C VAL A 193 -3.88 -8.70 26.46
N GLN A 194 -3.81 -8.72 27.80
CA GLN A 194 -4.39 -9.77 28.64
C GLN A 194 -5.85 -9.51 29.02
N GLU A 195 -6.25 -8.25 29.18
CA GLU A 195 -7.59 -7.87 29.66
C GLU A 195 -8.48 -7.27 28.55
N ASN A 196 -8.21 -7.65 27.29
CA ASN A 196 -9.00 -7.20 26.16
C ASN A 196 -10.37 -7.89 26.12
N ILE A 197 -11.41 -7.15 26.54
CA ILE A 197 -12.81 -7.60 26.48
C ILE A 197 -13.45 -7.21 25.14
N VAL A 198 -14.04 -8.21 24.50
CA VAL A 198 -14.64 -8.12 23.18
C VAL A 198 -16.12 -8.52 23.26
N LYS A 199 -17.02 -7.64 22.81
CA LYS A 199 -18.47 -7.90 22.69
C LYS A 199 -18.78 -8.50 21.32
N PHE A 200 -19.46 -9.65 21.33
CA PHE A 200 -20.01 -10.32 20.15
C PHE A 200 -21.45 -10.75 20.44
N GLY A 201 -22.40 -10.28 19.64
CA GLY A 201 -23.83 -10.40 19.98
C GLY A 201 -24.10 -9.75 21.33
N GLU A 202 -24.80 -10.46 22.22
CA GLU A 202 -25.03 -10.03 23.60
C GLU A 202 -24.00 -10.54 24.61
N HIS A 203 -22.98 -11.27 24.14
CA HIS A 203 -21.98 -11.90 24.98
C HIS A 203 -20.66 -11.11 25.00
N TYR A 204 -19.94 -11.25 26.11
CA TYR A 204 -18.63 -10.66 26.32
C TYR A 204 -17.60 -11.79 26.45
N TYR A 205 -16.50 -11.65 25.71
CA TYR A 205 -15.41 -12.61 25.69
C TYR A 205 -14.10 -11.89 26.03
N ARG A 206 -13.18 -12.58 26.70
CA ARG A 206 -11.81 -12.10 26.88
C ARG A 206 -10.92 -12.76 25.84
N GLN A 207 -10.10 -11.98 25.15
CA GLN A 207 -9.08 -12.52 24.25
C GLN A 207 -7.93 -13.13 25.07
N THR A 208 -7.76 -14.45 25.01
CA THR A 208 -6.76 -15.19 25.79
C THR A 208 -5.50 -15.56 25.02
N THR A 209 -5.54 -15.48 23.69
CA THR A 209 -4.41 -15.77 22.79
C THR A 209 -4.26 -14.67 21.75
N GLY A 210 -3.03 -14.44 21.32
CA GLY A 210 -2.70 -13.42 20.35
C GLY A 210 -2.90 -11.99 20.86
N ILE A 211 -2.91 -11.05 19.92
CA ILE A 211 -3.07 -9.63 20.16
C ILE A 211 -4.24 -9.07 19.33
N PRO A 212 -4.91 -7.99 19.77
CA PRO A 212 -6.13 -7.52 19.12
C PRO A 212 -5.89 -6.92 17.73
N GLN A 213 -6.50 -7.51 16.70
CA GLN A 213 -6.50 -6.93 15.35
C GLN A 213 -7.32 -5.63 15.33
N GLY A 214 -6.73 -4.51 14.89
CA GLY A 214 -7.35 -3.17 14.91
C GLY A 214 -6.81 -2.24 16.00
N SER A 215 -5.92 -2.75 16.86
CA SER A 215 -5.15 -1.94 17.79
C SER A 215 -4.04 -1.19 17.05
N ILE A 216 -3.75 0.02 17.52
CA ILE A 216 -2.56 0.76 17.07
C ILE A 216 -1.26 0.15 17.58
N LEU A 217 -1.29 -0.64 18.66
CA LEU A 217 -0.08 -1.26 19.23
C LEU A 217 0.27 -2.58 18.57
N SER A 218 -0.73 -3.36 18.13
CA SER A 218 -0.52 -4.73 17.66
C SER A 218 0.54 -4.87 16.56
N PRO A 219 0.59 -4.01 15.52
CA PRO A 219 1.64 -4.11 14.50
C PRO A 219 3.06 -3.89 15.07
N ALA A 220 3.23 -2.99 16.04
CA ALA A 220 4.52 -2.72 16.65
C ALA A 220 4.94 -3.86 17.60
N LEU A 221 3.99 -4.41 18.37
CA LEU A 221 4.22 -5.53 19.28
C LEU A 221 4.56 -6.81 18.51
N CYS A 222 3.79 -7.14 17.47
CA CYS A 222 4.07 -8.27 16.59
C CYS A 222 5.46 -8.16 15.95
N ARG A 223 5.85 -6.95 15.54
CA ARG A 223 7.20 -6.73 15.03
C ARG A 223 8.27 -7.04 16.07
N PHE A 224 8.21 -6.47 17.28
CA PHE A 224 9.23 -6.74 18.30
C PHE A 224 9.31 -8.23 18.65
N TYR A 225 8.18 -8.92 18.57
CA TYR A 225 8.10 -10.35 18.78
C TYR A 225 8.81 -11.15 17.68
N TYR A 226 8.63 -10.77 16.41
CA TYR A 226 9.38 -11.37 15.29
C TYR A 226 10.84 -10.92 15.22
N ASP A 227 11.18 -9.73 15.72
CA ASP A 227 12.58 -9.31 15.89
C ASP A 227 13.30 -10.26 16.86
N GLU A 228 12.64 -10.72 17.94
CA GLU A 228 13.20 -11.72 18.86
C GLU A 228 13.34 -13.11 18.20
N LEU A 229 12.32 -13.55 17.45
CA LEU A 229 12.40 -14.79 16.66
C LEU A 229 13.57 -14.73 15.67
N GLU A 230 13.73 -13.61 14.96
CA GLU A 230 14.83 -13.40 14.02
C GLU A 230 16.18 -13.56 14.73
N MET A 231 16.37 -12.92 15.88
CA MET A 231 17.62 -12.99 16.63
C MET A 231 17.95 -14.40 17.13
N ASN A 232 16.94 -15.16 17.57
CA ASN A 232 17.16 -16.45 18.21
C ASN A 232 17.16 -17.63 17.22
N VAL A 233 16.49 -17.49 16.08
CA VAL A 233 16.22 -18.60 15.16
C VAL A 233 16.71 -18.33 13.74
N LEU A 234 16.58 -17.09 13.24
CA LEU A 234 16.83 -16.77 11.83
C LEU A 234 18.11 -15.93 11.61
N SER A 235 18.95 -15.81 12.64
CA SER A 235 20.14 -14.95 12.64
C SER A 235 21.13 -15.33 11.54
N ASP A 236 21.35 -16.64 11.33
CA ASP A 236 22.21 -17.20 10.26
C ASP A 236 21.77 -16.77 8.85
N PHE A 237 20.48 -16.48 8.65
CA PHE A 237 19.93 -16.04 7.38
C PHE A 237 19.96 -14.52 7.22
N ALA A 238 19.68 -13.80 8.31
CA ALA A 238 19.58 -12.35 8.33
C ALA A 238 20.95 -11.64 8.24
N GLN A 239 22.00 -12.22 8.83
CA GLN A 239 23.30 -11.55 8.99
C GLN A 239 24.34 -11.91 7.92
N ALA A 240 24.08 -12.91 7.10
CA ALA A 240 25.08 -13.45 6.20
C ALA A 240 25.30 -12.66 4.90
N ASP A 241 26.47 -12.80 4.28
CA ASP A 241 26.90 -11.96 3.16
C ASP A 241 26.31 -12.31 1.81
N ASP A 242 25.94 -13.57 1.63
CA ASP A 242 25.36 -14.13 0.40
C ASP A 242 23.83 -14.20 0.44
N SER A 243 23.20 -13.61 1.46
CA SER A 243 21.75 -13.60 1.60
C SER A 243 21.20 -12.35 2.27
N ALA A 244 19.89 -12.20 2.20
CA ALA A 244 19.17 -11.18 2.90
C ALA A 244 17.78 -11.65 3.30
N LEU A 245 17.37 -11.25 4.50
CA LEU A 245 16.02 -11.38 5.00
C LEU A 245 15.38 -10.00 5.08
N VAL A 246 14.11 -9.91 4.69
CA VAL A 246 13.26 -8.76 4.93
C VAL A 246 11.86 -9.25 5.27
N HIS A 247 11.17 -8.60 6.19
CA HIS A 247 9.76 -8.90 6.43
C HIS A 247 8.93 -7.65 6.68
N TYR A 248 7.75 -7.64 6.08
CA TYR A 248 6.76 -6.59 6.24
C TYR A 248 5.53 -7.18 6.92
N ALA A 249 5.35 -6.84 8.19
CA ALA A 249 4.38 -7.51 9.06
C ALA A 249 4.62 -9.03 9.08
N ASP A 250 3.67 -9.82 8.57
CA ASP A 250 3.65 -11.28 8.53
C ASP A 250 4.16 -11.89 7.22
N ASP A 251 4.47 -11.07 6.22
CA ASP A 251 5.10 -11.50 4.98
C ASP A 251 6.63 -11.43 5.13
N PHE A 252 7.31 -12.57 4.97
CA PHE A 252 8.78 -12.66 4.92
C PHE A 252 9.24 -12.89 3.49
N LEU A 253 10.35 -12.27 3.12
CA LEU A 253 11.08 -12.47 1.88
C LEU A 253 12.54 -12.77 2.21
N PHE A 254 13.01 -13.91 1.74
CA PHE A 254 14.40 -14.32 1.78
C PHE A 254 14.98 -14.35 0.37
N ILE A 255 16.17 -13.78 0.20
CA ILE A 255 16.89 -13.74 -1.09
C ILE A 255 18.30 -14.29 -0.83
N SER A 256 18.76 -15.24 -1.63
CA SER A 256 20.11 -15.80 -1.52
C SER A 256 20.78 -16.00 -2.88
N LYS A 257 22.12 -15.94 -2.91
CA LYS A 257 22.94 -16.34 -4.07
C LYS A 257 23.01 -17.86 -4.25
N THR A 258 22.68 -18.65 -3.23
CA THR A 258 22.83 -20.11 -3.26
C THR A 258 21.49 -20.81 -3.01
N LYS A 259 21.20 -21.82 -3.84
CA LYS A 259 19.98 -22.62 -3.72
C LYS A 259 19.92 -23.33 -2.37
N VAL A 260 21.04 -23.95 -1.97
CA VAL A 260 21.18 -24.71 -0.72
C VAL A 260 20.77 -23.88 0.49
N LYS A 261 21.12 -22.59 0.52
CA LYS A 261 20.76 -21.73 1.65
C LYS A 261 19.28 -21.35 1.65
N ALA A 262 18.69 -21.13 0.48
CA ALA A 262 17.25 -20.90 0.35
C ALA A 262 16.42 -22.15 0.73
N GLU A 263 16.92 -23.34 0.40
CA GLU A 263 16.36 -24.62 0.86
C GLU A 263 16.44 -24.75 2.38
N ARG A 264 17.62 -24.53 2.97
CA ARG A 264 17.80 -24.52 4.43
C ARG A 264 16.89 -23.51 5.13
N PHE A 265 16.67 -22.34 4.53
CA PHE A 265 15.75 -21.35 5.07
C PHE A 265 14.31 -21.90 5.09
N LEU A 266 13.85 -22.47 3.97
CA LEU A 266 12.53 -23.11 3.88
C LEU A 266 12.36 -24.25 4.90
N GLU A 267 13.35 -25.14 5.02
CA GLU A 267 13.33 -26.21 6.03
C GLU A 267 13.25 -25.66 7.45
N THR A 268 13.97 -24.56 7.73
CA THR A 268 13.99 -23.94 9.05
C THR A 268 12.61 -23.36 9.39
N VAL A 269 12.04 -22.55 8.51
CA VAL A 269 10.72 -21.92 8.78
C VAL A 269 9.57 -22.93 8.74
N ALA A 270 9.69 -24.01 7.96
CA ALA A 270 8.69 -25.08 7.87
C ALA A 270 8.58 -25.91 9.16
N LYS A 271 9.63 -26.00 9.99
CA LYS A 271 9.57 -26.68 11.29
C LYS A 271 8.48 -26.10 12.19
N GLY A 272 8.22 -24.80 12.08
CA GLY A 272 7.35 -24.05 12.98
C GLY A 272 7.98 -23.90 14.37
N TYR A 273 7.57 -22.84 15.07
CA TYR A 273 8.08 -22.51 16.40
C TYR A 273 6.90 -22.22 17.33
N PRO A 274 6.34 -23.25 18.00
CA PRO A 274 5.17 -23.13 18.88
C PRO A 274 5.34 -22.10 19.99
N GLU A 275 6.54 -21.97 20.54
CA GLU A 275 6.90 -20.99 21.57
C GLU A 275 6.83 -19.54 21.07
N TYR A 276 6.85 -19.35 19.74
CA TYR A 276 6.60 -18.10 19.04
C TYR A 276 5.22 -18.04 18.37
N GLY A 277 4.41 -19.10 18.45
CA GLY A 277 3.20 -19.22 17.62
C GLY A 277 3.49 -19.02 16.13
N PHE A 278 4.71 -19.28 15.67
CA PHE A 278 5.15 -19.03 14.32
C PHE A 278 4.93 -20.28 13.49
N TYR A 279 3.99 -20.20 12.56
CA TYR A 279 3.70 -21.28 11.63
C TYR A 279 3.53 -20.67 10.24
N ILE A 280 4.16 -21.28 9.24
CA ILE A 280 4.02 -20.81 7.88
C ILE A 280 2.70 -21.28 7.28
N ASN A 281 2.19 -20.52 6.32
CA ASN A 281 1.08 -20.91 5.49
C ASN A 281 1.61 -21.57 4.23
N GLU A 282 1.78 -22.89 4.26
CA GLU A 282 2.36 -23.68 3.16
C GLU A 282 1.71 -23.38 1.79
N ALA A 283 0.38 -23.21 1.76
CA ALA A 283 -0.38 -22.90 0.54
C ALA A 283 -0.08 -21.51 -0.06
N LYS A 284 0.51 -20.60 0.73
CA LYS A 284 0.91 -19.25 0.28
C LYS A 284 2.41 -19.03 0.24
N THR A 285 3.18 -20.01 0.70
CA THR A 285 4.63 -20.03 0.58
C THR A 285 5.00 -20.20 -0.88
N THR A 286 5.89 -19.34 -1.38
CA THR A 286 6.27 -19.32 -2.80
C THR A 286 7.79 -19.29 -2.92
N ALA A 287 8.36 -20.06 -3.84
CA ALA A 287 9.79 -20.03 -4.17
C ALA A 287 9.99 -19.90 -5.68
N ASN A 288 11.14 -19.38 -6.13
CA ASN A 288 11.47 -19.36 -7.58
C ASN A 288 12.22 -20.62 -8.05
N PHE A 289 12.34 -21.64 -7.18
CA PHE A 289 12.93 -22.94 -7.44
C PHE A 289 12.00 -24.06 -6.94
N ASN A 290 12.21 -25.29 -7.42
CA ASN A 290 11.47 -26.45 -6.94
C ASN A 290 11.93 -26.84 -5.54
N PHE A 291 10.98 -26.99 -4.62
CA PHE A 291 11.19 -27.45 -3.25
C PHE A 291 9.95 -28.18 -2.74
N VAL A 292 10.13 -29.10 -1.80
CA VAL A 292 9.05 -29.90 -1.19
C VAL A 292 9.14 -29.77 0.33
N VAL A 293 8.04 -29.40 0.96
CA VAL A 293 7.89 -29.34 2.42
C VAL A 293 6.86 -30.40 2.79
N ASN A 294 7.22 -31.36 3.66
CA ASN A 294 6.29 -32.41 4.13
C ASN A 294 5.57 -33.16 2.98
N ASP A 295 6.31 -33.56 1.95
CA ASP A 295 5.80 -34.19 0.71
C ASP A 295 4.84 -33.31 -0.13
N VAL A 296 4.63 -32.05 0.26
CA VAL A 296 3.84 -31.07 -0.49
C VAL A 296 4.77 -30.14 -1.27
N PRO A 297 4.62 -30.04 -2.61
CA PRO A 297 5.43 -29.12 -3.40
C PRO A 297 5.10 -27.67 -3.04
N VAL A 298 6.15 -26.88 -2.77
CA VAL A 298 6.03 -25.43 -2.57
C VAL A 298 5.62 -24.78 -3.89
N GLN A 299 4.72 -23.79 -3.83
CA GLN A 299 4.29 -23.06 -5.01
C GLN A 299 5.50 -22.43 -5.70
N ARG A 300 5.71 -22.78 -6.97
CA ARG A 300 6.77 -22.18 -7.77
C ARG A 300 6.27 -20.90 -8.46
N CYS A 301 7.00 -19.81 -8.26
CA CYS A 301 6.83 -18.58 -9.01
C CYS A 301 7.12 -18.84 -10.50
N GLN A 302 6.17 -18.46 -11.36
CA GLN A 302 6.33 -18.57 -12.81
C GLN A 302 7.02 -17.32 -13.37
N GLY A 303 7.86 -17.51 -14.38
CA GLY A 303 8.62 -16.42 -14.99
C GLY A 303 9.72 -15.83 -14.08
N ASN A 304 10.11 -14.59 -14.36
CA ASN A 304 11.16 -13.89 -13.61
C ASN A 304 10.59 -12.83 -12.65
N ASP A 305 9.27 -12.69 -12.50
CA ASP A 305 8.67 -11.64 -11.68
C ASP A 305 8.14 -12.23 -10.36
N PHE A 306 8.90 -12.05 -9.28
CA PHE A 306 8.61 -12.63 -7.98
C PHE A 306 7.70 -11.71 -7.15
N PRO A 307 6.47 -12.13 -6.79
CA PRO A 307 5.51 -11.27 -6.10
C PRO A 307 5.83 -11.11 -4.62
N TYR A 308 5.88 -9.88 -4.13
CA TYR A 308 6.05 -9.56 -2.71
C TYR A 308 5.45 -8.19 -2.33
N CYS A 309 4.56 -8.16 -1.34
CA CYS A 309 3.93 -6.95 -0.80
C CYS A 309 3.34 -5.98 -1.85
N GLY A 310 2.71 -6.51 -2.91
CA GLY A 310 2.13 -5.71 -4.00
C GLY A 310 3.14 -5.17 -5.01
N MET A 311 4.36 -5.72 -5.00
CA MET A 311 5.40 -5.49 -6.00
C MET A 311 5.77 -6.80 -6.69
N LEU A 312 6.36 -6.68 -7.87
CA LEU A 312 7.03 -7.75 -8.59
C LEU A 312 8.53 -7.45 -8.60
N LEU A 313 9.33 -8.38 -8.08
CA LEU A 313 10.79 -8.30 -8.07
C LEU A 313 11.34 -9.15 -9.20
N ASN A 314 12.08 -8.55 -10.13
CA ASN A 314 12.73 -9.34 -11.16
C ASN A 314 13.82 -10.23 -10.54
N THR A 315 13.72 -11.54 -10.69
CA THR A 315 14.64 -12.51 -10.06
C THR A 315 16.07 -12.45 -10.61
N ARG A 316 16.30 -11.74 -11.72
CA ARG A 316 17.61 -11.59 -12.37
C ARG A 316 18.20 -10.20 -12.16
N THR A 317 17.38 -9.15 -12.19
CA THR A 317 17.87 -7.76 -12.14
C THR A 317 17.50 -7.02 -10.85
N LEU A 318 16.60 -7.58 -10.05
CA LEU A 318 15.92 -6.93 -8.93
C LEU A 318 15.12 -5.67 -9.30
N ASP A 319 14.90 -5.41 -10.60
CA ASP A 319 13.96 -4.38 -11.05
C ASP A 319 12.59 -4.58 -10.38
N ILE A 320 12.00 -3.50 -9.87
CA ILE A 320 10.76 -3.52 -9.13
C ILE A 320 9.64 -2.99 -10.03
N ARG A 321 8.57 -3.78 -10.16
CA ARG A 321 7.32 -3.35 -10.80
C ARG A 321 6.16 -3.35 -9.82
N ALA A 322 5.12 -2.57 -10.10
CA ALA A 322 3.88 -2.67 -9.37
C ALA A 322 3.14 -3.97 -9.77
N ASP A 323 2.59 -4.69 -8.79
CA ASP A 323 1.80 -5.89 -9.06
C ASP A 323 0.32 -5.55 -9.25
N TYR A 324 -0.12 -5.49 -10.51
CA TYR A 324 -1.53 -5.27 -10.86
C TYR A 324 -2.34 -6.56 -10.94
N SER A 325 -1.72 -7.75 -10.90
CA SER A 325 -2.42 -9.04 -11.00
C SER A 325 -3.38 -9.26 -9.84
N ARG A 326 -3.12 -8.61 -8.70
CA ARG A 326 -4.01 -8.57 -7.52
C ARG A 326 -5.39 -7.98 -7.77
N TYR A 327 -5.63 -7.36 -8.93
CA TYR A 327 -6.92 -6.81 -9.35
C TYR A 327 -7.54 -7.62 -10.50
N HIS A 328 -6.96 -8.77 -10.85
CA HIS A 328 -7.51 -9.65 -11.88
C HIS A 328 -8.92 -10.09 -11.50
N GLY A 329 -9.88 -9.92 -12.41
CA GLY A 329 -11.29 -10.26 -12.19
C GLY A 329 -12.02 -9.31 -11.23
N GLU A 330 -11.36 -8.29 -10.69
CA GLU A 330 -12.00 -7.26 -9.88
C GLU A 330 -12.59 -6.17 -10.78
N ASP A 331 -13.79 -5.72 -10.43
CA ASP A 331 -14.39 -4.52 -11.00
C ASP A 331 -13.70 -3.28 -10.42
N ILE A 332 -13.13 -2.45 -11.29
CA ILE A 332 -12.40 -1.26 -10.87
C ILE A 332 -13.26 -0.25 -10.08
N ARG A 333 -14.59 -0.29 -10.23
CA ARG A 333 -15.55 0.51 -9.46
C ARG A 333 -15.47 0.19 -7.96
N ASN A 334 -15.14 -1.06 -7.59
CA ASN A 334 -14.93 -1.47 -6.20
C ASN A 334 -13.68 -0.79 -5.58
N LEU A 335 -12.77 -0.27 -6.39
CA LEU A 335 -11.55 0.41 -5.96
C LEU A 335 -11.72 1.94 -5.85
N LEU A 336 -12.94 2.44 -6.04
CA LEU A 336 -13.25 3.85 -6.11
C LEU A 336 -14.40 4.24 -5.16
N THR A 337 -14.48 5.54 -4.90
CA THR A 337 -15.65 6.13 -4.26
C THR A 337 -15.93 7.41 -5.02
N VAL A 338 -17.05 7.44 -5.75
CA VAL A 338 -17.49 8.61 -6.50
C VAL A 338 -18.12 9.60 -5.54
N SER A 339 -17.60 10.83 -5.54
CA SER A 339 -18.19 11.92 -4.76
C SER A 339 -19.21 12.65 -5.62
N LYS A 340 -20.47 12.64 -5.18
CA LYS A 340 -21.57 13.43 -5.74
C LYS A 340 -21.76 14.72 -4.93
N ASP A 341 -20.77 15.60 -5.02
CA ASP A 341 -20.82 16.92 -4.36
C ASP A 341 -21.06 18.04 -5.38
N ARG A 342 -21.20 19.28 -4.89
CA ARG A 342 -21.50 20.45 -5.73
C ARG A 342 -20.41 20.78 -6.75
N HIS A 343 -19.19 20.22 -6.64
CA HIS A 343 -18.05 20.55 -7.49
C HIS A 343 -17.40 19.28 -8.10
N PRO A 344 -18.12 18.54 -8.98
CA PRO A 344 -17.70 17.23 -9.48
C PRO A 344 -16.33 17.25 -10.19
N GLY A 345 -16.03 18.29 -10.97
CA GLY A 345 -14.73 18.46 -11.65
C GLY A 345 -13.54 18.61 -10.68
N ARG A 346 -13.74 19.29 -9.55
CA ARG A 346 -12.71 19.37 -8.49
C ARG A 346 -12.54 18.02 -7.81
N SER A 347 -13.64 17.32 -7.55
CA SER A 347 -13.63 16.05 -6.85
C SER A 347 -12.98 14.92 -7.65
N ILE A 348 -13.28 14.78 -8.95
CA ILE A 348 -12.56 13.83 -9.82
C ILE A 348 -11.06 14.15 -9.86
N THR A 349 -10.69 15.43 -10.01
CA THR A 349 -9.28 15.86 -10.02
C THR A 349 -8.57 15.44 -8.73
N LEU A 350 -9.15 15.71 -7.57
CA LEU A 350 -8.57 15.35 -6.28
C LEU A 350 -8.47 13.83 -6.09
N LYS A 351 -9.47 13.08 -6.56
CA LYS A 351 -9.50 11.61 -6.48
C LYS A 351 -8.40 10.99 -7.35
N MET A 352 -8.24 11.47 -8.58
CA MET A 352 -7.20 10.97 -9.49
C MET A 352 -5.80 11.38 -9.02
N LYS A 353 -5.61 12.61 -8.53
CA LYS A 353 -4.35 13.03 -7.89
C LYS A 353 -4.00 12.14 -6.69
N LYS A 354 -5.00 11.74 -5.88
CA LYS A 354 -4.81 10.79 -4.79
C LYS A 354 -4.51 9.37 -5.28
N ALA A 355 -5.10 8.92 -6.39
CA ALA A 355 -4.76 7.62 -6.99
C ALA A 355 -3.27 7.59 -7.41
N MET A 356 -2.77 8.67 -8.01
CA MET A 356 -1.34 8.83 -8.35
C MET A 356 -0.42 8.75 -7.14
N GLN A 357 -0.82 9.27 -5.98
CA GLN A 357 0.00 9.16 -4.76
C GLN A 357 0.26 7.73 -4.32
N TYR A 358 -0.63 6.78 -4.65
CA TYR A 358 -0.43 5.37 -4.31
C TYR A 358 0.42 4.63 -5.35
N THR A 359 0.33 4.98 -6.63
CA THR A 359 1.07 4.31 -7.71
C THR A 359 2.45 4.91 -7.95
N CYS A 360 2.67 6.18 -7.62
CA CYS A 360 3.94 6.90 -7.79
C CYS A 360 4.85 6.73 -6.56
N GLN A 361 5.26 5.49 -6.26
CA GLN A 361 6.22 5.22 -5.18
C GLN A 361 7.67 5.28 -5.69
N MET A 362 8.61 5.69 -4.82
CA MET A 362 10.04 5.75 -5.15
C MET A 362 10.61 4.40 -5.62
N ALA A 363 10.08 3.30 -5.09
CA ALA A 363 10.48 1.94 -5.46
C ALA A 363 10.34 1.67 -6.97
N PHE A 364 9.36 2.29 -7.62
CA PHE A 364 9.04 2.06 -9.02
C PHE A 364 9.72 3.06 -9.96
N SER A 365 10.30 4.13 -9.42
CA SER A 365 10.77 5.28 -10.19
C SER A 365 12.27 5.56 -10.09
N ASP A 366 12.97 4.94 -9.14
CA ASP A 366 14.41 5.16 -8.98
C ASP A 366 15.20 4.67 -10.21
N THR A 367 15.71 5.60 -11.02
CA THR A 367 16.47 5.31 -12.24
C THR A 367 17.89 4.83 -11.98
N ALA A 368 18.42 5.00 -10.76
CA ALA A 368 19.70 4.42 -10.36
C ALA A 368 19.57 2.95 -9.97
N PHE A 369 18.37 2.53 -9.54
CA PHE A 369 18.11 1.17 -9.08
C PHE A 369 17.46 0.29 -10.15
N ASN A 370 16.45 0.82 -10.84
CA ASN A 370 15.68 0.12 -11.88
C ASN A 370 16.23 0.46 -13.26
N SER A 371 16.13 -0.47 -14.21
CA SER A 371 16.38 -0.13 -15.61
C SER A 371 15.42 0.97 -16.10
N HIS A 372 15.92 1.81 -17.01
CA HIS A 372 15.14 2.91 -17.58
C HIS A 372 13.83 2.42 -18.24
N THR A 373 13.85 1.27 -18.90
CA THR A 373 12.65 0.63 -19.48
C THR A 373 11.64 0.27 -18.39
N THR A 374 12.07 -0.29 -17.26
CA THR A 374 11.19 -0.62 -16.15
C THR A 374 10.55 0.62 -15.52
N VAL A 375 11.31 1.70 -15.35
CA VAL A 375 10.75 2.97 -14.83
C VAL A 375 9.68 3.52 -15.76
N LEU A 376 9.94 3.59 -17.07
CA LEU A 376 8.96 4.03 -18.05
C LEU A 376 7.71 3.13 -18.06
N LEU A 377 7.89 1.81 -17.95
CA LEU A 377 6.79 0.85 -17.89
C LEU A 377 5.93 1.05 -16.64
N ASN A 378 6.53 1.21 -15.47
CA ASN A 378 5.81 1.51 -14.23
C ASN A 378 4.98 2.79 -14.34
N ILE A 379 5.56 3.84 -14.94
CA ILE A 379 4.88 5.12 -15.19
C ILE A 379 3.67 4.89 -16.12
N TYR A 380 3.88 4.21 -17.25
CA TYR A 380 2.81 3.91 -18.20
C TYR A 380 1.67 3.10 -17.57
N GLN A 381 1.99 1.99 -16.91
CA GLN A 381 1.01 1.13 -16.25
C GLN A 381 0.24 1.88 -15.15
N SER A 382 0.91 2.78 -14.42
CA SER A 382 0.23 3.65 -13.44
C SER A 382 -0.82 4.55 -14.08
N PHE A 383 -0.55 5.07 -15.28
CA PHE A 383 -1.51 5.89 -16.01
C PHE A 383 -2.62 5.08 -16.64
N VAL A 384 -2.35 3.87 -17.13
CA VAL A 384 -3.41 2.97 -17.63
C VAL A 384 -4.39 2.66 -16.49
N PHE A 385 -3.88 2.25 -15.33
CA PHE A 385 -4.72 2.00 -14.16
C PHE A 385 -5.47 3.26 -13.68
N CYS A 386 -4.87 4.44 -13.82
CA CYS A 386 -5.55 5.72 -13.59
C CYS A 386 -6.65 6.00 -14.60
N ALA A 387 -6.42 5.71 -15.88
CA ALA A 387 -7.36 5.94 -16.96
C ALA A 387 -8.59 5.03 -16.82
N MET A 388 -8.39 3.76 -16.44
CA MET A 388 -9.49 2.86 -16.07
C MET A 388 -10.33 3.44 -14.91
N LYS A 389 -9.66 3.96 -13.87
CA LYS A 389 -10.35 4.60 -12.73
C LYS A 389 -11.08 5.88 -13.11
N PHE A 390 -10.46 6.66 -14.00
CA PHE A 390 -11.03 7.88 -14.54
C PHE A 390 -12.29 7.58 -15.35
N HIS A 391 -12.25 6.53 -16.18
CA HIS A 391 -13.40 6.08 -16.96
C HIS A 391 -14.59 5.72 -16.07
N ALA A 392 -14.37 4.81 -15.11
CA ALA A 392 -15.40 4.39 -14.16
C ALA A 392 -15.99 5.57 -13.36
N TYR A 393 -15.17 6.57 -13.02
CA TYR A 393 -15.65 7.78 -12.34
C TYR A 393 -16.51 8.65 -13.27
N VAL A 394 -16.08 8.88 -14.51
CA VAL A 394 -16.81 9.70 -15.48
C VAL A 394 -18.12 9.04 -15.89
N GLN A 395 -18.16 7.73 -16.09
CA GLN A 395 -19.39 6.99 -16.36
C GLN A 395 -20.45 7.26 -15.28
N ASP A 396 -20.09 7.17 -14.00
CA ASP A 396 -21.03 7.43 -12.90
C ASP A 396 -21.54 8.89 -12.87
N LEU A 397 -20.69 9.86 -13.25
CA LEU A 397 -21.08 11.26 -13.36
C LEU A 397 -22.00 11.54 -14.55
N VAL A 398 -21.77 10.88 -15.69
CA VAL A 398 -22.57 11.04 -16.91
C VAL A 398 -23.97 10.45 -16.75
N HIS A 399 -24.10 9.37 -15.97
CA HIS A 399 -25.39 8.77 -15.66
C HIS A 399 -26.20 9.53 -14.60
N ASP A 400 -25.63 10.55 -13.97
CA ASP A 400 -26.32 11.38 -13.00
C ASP A 400 -26.86 12.66 -13.68
N PRO A 401 -28.19 12.85 -13.77
CA PRO A 401 -28.81 13.96 -14.50
C PRO A 401 -28.38 15.35 -14.02
N VAL A 402 -27.97 15.47 -12.76
CA VAL A 402 -27.54 16.74 -12.17
C VAL A 402 -26.12 17.08 -12.58
N THR A 403 -25.21 16.08 -12.59
CA THR A 403 -23.81 16.34 -12.94
C THR A 403 -23.50 16.26 -14.42
N ALA A 404 -24.32 15.55 -15.21
CA ALA A 404 -24.12 15.39 -16.65
C ALA A 404 -24.07 16.73 -17.41
N GLN A 405 -24.81 17.74 -16.94
CA GLN A 405 -24.86 19.07 -17.56
C GLN A 405 -23.56 19.89 -17.40
N ASP A 406 -22.69 19.51 -16.47
CA ASP A 406 -21.45 20.23 -16.13
C ASP A 406 -20.17 19.53 -16.66
N ILE A 407 -20.30 18.53 -17.52
CA ILE A 407 -19.17 17.76 -18.06
C ILE A 407 -18.77 18.31 -19.43
N TYR A 408 -17.70 19.09 -19.45
CA TYR A 408 -17.11 19.62 -20.69
C TYR A 408 -15.86 18.80 -21.09
N PRO A 409 -15.78 18.28 -22.34
CA PRO A 409 -14.65 17.46 -22.78
C PRO A 409 -13.28 18.13 -22.63
N THR A 410 -13.20 19.42 -22.96
CA THR A 410 -11.96 20.22 -22.81
C THR A 410 -11.57 20.41 -21.34
N ALA A 411 -12.54 20.43 -20.41
CA ALA A 411 -12.26 20.45 -18.97
C ALA A 411 -11.68 19.11 -18.52
N LEU A 412 -12.19 17.98 -19.00
CA LEU A 412 -11.62 16.66 -18.73
C LEU A 412 -10.20 16.50 -19.30
N GLY A 413 -9.93 17.04 -20.48
CA GLY A 413 -8.56 17.12 -21.03
C GLY A 413 -7.61 17.88 -20.11
N LYS A 414 -8.04 19.02 -19.55
CA LYS A 414 -7.26 19.77 -18.55
C LYS A 414 -7.06 18.97 -17.25
N VAL A 415 -8.07 18.22 -16.79
CA VAL A 415 -7.95 17.32 -15.64
C VAL A 415 -6.87 16.25 -15.89
N ALA A 416 -6.85 15.64 -17.08
CA ALA A 416 -5.82 14.66 -17.44
C ALA A 416 -4.40 15.27 -17.42
N ILE A 417 -4.21 16.46 -18.01
CA ILE A 417 -2.92 17.16 -17.93
C ILE A 417 -2.51 17.43 -16.48
N ASP A 418 -3.46 17.81 -15.63
CA ASP A 418 -3.22 18.02 -14.20
C ASP A 418 -2.82 16.74 -13.45
N ILE A 419 -3.36 15.58 -13.86
CA ILE A 419 -2.95 14.26 -13.37
C ILE A 419 -1.50 13.98 -13.79
N PHE A 420 -1.14 14.25 -15.05
CA PHE A 420 0.22 14.02 -15.57
C PHE A 420 1.26 14.87 -14.84
N ARG A 421 0.97 16.18 -14.66
CA ARG A 421 1.80 17.09 -13.86
C ARG A 421 1.95 16.63 -12.42
N THR A 422 0.87 16.11 -11.83
CA THR A 422 0.89 15.60 -10.46
C THR A 422 1.77 14.35 -10.35
N CYS A 423 1.65 13.42 -11.30
CA CYS A 423 2.51 12.24 -11.38
C CYS A 423 3.99 12.65 -11.46
N TYR A 424 4.36 13.50 -12.44
CA TYR A 424 5.74 13.97 -12.56
C TYR A 424 6.22 14.68 -11.28
N GLY A 425 5.39 15.55 -10.70
CA GLY A 425 5.71 16.24 -9.44
C GLY A 425 5.93 15.27 -8.27
N LEU A 426 5.17 14.18 -8.15
CA LEU A 426 5.35 13.17 -7.12
C LEU A 426 6.66 12.40 -7.31
N LEU A 427 6.93 11.95 -8.55
CA LEU A 427 8.14 11.18 -8.88
C LEU A 427 9.40 12.02 -8.72
N HIS A 428 9.43 13.21 -9.33
CA HIS A 428 10.60 14.10 -9.32
C HIS A 428 10.89 14.67 -7.93
N ASN A 429 9.88 14.97 -7.12
CA ASN A 429 10.12 15.46 -5.75
C ASN A 429 10.35 14.32 -4.76
N GLY A 430 10.01 13.07 -5.08
CA GLY A 430 10.28 11.90 -4.25
C GLY A 430 11.77 11.80 -3.87
N ARG A 431 12.67 12.02 -4.84
CA ARG A 431 14.13 12.03 -4.62
C ARG A 431 14.64 13.13 -3.67
N ARG A 432 13.85 14.20 -3.49
CA ARG A 432 14.18 15.32 -2.59
C ARG A 432 13.63 15.14 -1.19
N SER A 433 12.81 14.13 -0.96
CA SER A 433 12.34 13.78 0.39
C SER A 433 13.50 13.30 1.24
N THR A 434 13.41 13.43 2.57
CA THR A 434 14.41 12.93 3.53
C THR A 434 14.76 11.47 3.26
N VAL A 435 13.75 10.66 2.95
CA VAL A 435 13.87 9.24 2.65
C VAL A 435 14.55 9.00 1.30
N GLY A 436 14.18 9.79 0.28
CA GLY A 436 14.77 9.71 -1.07
C GLY A 436 16.24 10.10 -1.09
N VAL A 437 16.62 11.16 -0.36
CA VAL A 437 18.01 11.59 -0.20
C VAL A 437 18.83 10.52 0.53
N ALA A 438 18.32 10.00 1.65
CA ALA A 438 18.99 8.94 2.41
C ALA A 438 19.18 7.65 1.59
N ALA A 439 18.24 7.36 0.69
CA ALA A 439 18.29 6.21 -0.20
C ALA A 439 19.03 6.48 -1.52
N GLN A 440 19.56 7.69 -1.74
CA GLN A 440 20.21 8.11 -2.98
C GLN A 440 19.34 7.81 -4.22
N VAL A 441 18.06 8.18 -4.17
CA VAL A 441 17.12 7.96 -5.28
C VAL A 441 17.45 8.92 -6.41
N GLU A 442 17.47 8.41 -7.63
CA GLU A 442 17.57 9.22 -8.85
C GLU A 442 16.28 9.15 -9.66
N PHE A 443 15.99 10.21 -10.41
CA PHE A 443 14.86 10.23 -11.34
C PHE A 443 15.25 11.03 -12.57
N ASP A 444 15.74 10.33 -13.58
CA ASP A 444 16.19 10.91 -14.86
C ASP A 444 15.21 10.59 -16.00
N ILE A 445 13.94 10.99 -15.82
CA ILE A 445 12.91 10.93 -16.86
C ILE A 445 12.40 12.35 -17.14
N PRO A 446 12.48 12.84 -18.38
CA PRO A 446 11.94 14.16 -18.74
C PRO A 446 10.43 14.27 -18.52
N GLU A 447 9.97 15.43 -18.05
CA GLU A 447 8.53 15.72 -17.82
C GLU A 447 7.68 15.42 -19.06
N ARG A 448 8.18 15.80 -20.24
CA ARG A 448 7.50 15.56 -21.52
C ARG A 448 7.29 14.07 -21.81
N HIS A 449 8.23 13.19 -21.42
CA HIS A 449 8.08 11.74 -21.59
C HIS A 449 7.00 11.19 -20.66
N VAL A 450 6.94 11.66 -19.42
CA VAL A 450 5.87 11.29 -18.48
C VAL A 450 4.51 11.74 -19.00
N HIS A 451 4.41 12.96 -19.52
CA HIS A 451 3.17 13.50 -20.10
C HIS A 451 2.73 12.70 -21.33
N TRP A 452 3.68 12.33 -22.21
CA TRP A 452 3.38 11.51 -23.38
C TRP A 452 2.89 10.11 -23.01
N LEU A 453 3.53 9.44 -22.03
CA LEU A 453 3.07 8.15 -21.53
C LEU A 453 1.66 8.25 -20.94
N GLY A 454 1.37 9.32 -20.20
CA GLY A 454 0.04 9.58 -19.66
C GLY A 454 -1.01 9.78 -20.75
N ALA A 455 -0.72 10.62 -21.76
CA ALA A 455 -1.61 10.87 -22.88
C ALA A 455 -1.87 9.60 -23.69
N MET A 456 -0.84 8.80 -23.96
CA MET A 456 -0.96 7.51 -24.64
C MET A 456 -1.79 6.50 -23.84
N ALA A 457 -1.57 6.41 -22.53
CA ALA A 457 -2.35 5.53 -21.66
C ALA A 457 -3.84 5.91 -21.69
N PHE A 458 -4.17 7.20 -21.55
CA PHE A 458 -5.56 7.66 -21.61
C PHE A 458 -6.20 7.42 -22.98
N CYS A 459 -5.47 7.70 -24.08
CA CYS A 459 -6.01 7.49 -25.43
C CYS A 459 -6.29 6.02 -25.73
N LYS A 460 -5.42 5.09 -25.26
CA LYS A 460 -5.58 3.65 -25.46
C LYS A 460 -6.62 3.00 -24.54
N THR A 461 -6.79 3.53 -23.32
CA THR A 461 -7.64 2.90 -22.29
C THR A 461 -9.09 3.37 -22.37
N LEU A 462 -9.32 4.64 -22.72
CA LEU A 462 -10.69 5.17 -22.79
C LEU A 462 -11.40 4.64 -24.04
N PRO A 463 -12.70 4.29 -23.97
CA PRO A 463 -13.40 3.70 -25.11
C PRO A 463 -13.50 4.66 -26.30
N ASP A 464 -13.45 4.09 -27.50
CA ASP A 464 -13.69 4.79 -28.77
C ASP A 464 -15.18 4.72 -29.16
N VAL A 465 -15.55 5.57 -30.13
CA VAL A 465 -16.93 5.64 -30.65
C VAL A 465 -17.38 4.30 -31.26
N ASP A 466 -16.44 3.53 -31.85
CA ASP A 466 -16.74 2.43 -32.80
C ASP A 466 -16.53 0.98 -32.32
N GLU A 467 -16.33 0.70 -31.03
CA GLU A 467 -16.32 -0.69 -30.57
C GLU A 467 -17.74 -1.29 -30.56
N LYS A 468 -18.08 -2.01 -31.64
CA LYS A 468 -19.20 -2.96 -31.67
C LYS A 468 -18.85 -4.13 -30.76
N VAL A 469 -19.61 -4.29 -29.67
CA VAL A 469 -19.58 -5.50 -28.85
C VAL A 469 -19.91 -6.71 -29.75
N PRO A 470 -19.13 -7.79 -29.76
CA PRO A 470 -19.50 -9.00 -30.48
C PRO A 470 -20.73 -9.63 -29.81
N ASN A 471 -21.85 -9.68 -30.51
CA ASN A 471 -23.00 -10.49 -30.13
C ASN A 471 -22.59 -11.97 -30.18
N ASN A 472 -22.35 -12.60 -29.03
CA ASN A 472 -22.34 -14.05 -28.91
C ASN A 472 -23.78 -14.57 -28.82
N ASP A 473 -24.50 -14.54 -29.94
CA ASP A 473 -25.65 -15.42 -30.14
C ASP A 473 -25.14 -16.71 -30.80
N SER A 474 -24.80 -17.69 -29.97
CA SER A 474 -24.73 -19.08 -30.42
C SER A 474 -26.02 -19.76 -29.99
N GLY A 475 -26.88 -20.01 -30.97
CA GLY A 475 -28.10 -20.78 -30.79
C GLY A 475 -27.79 -22.22 -30.37
N SER A 476 -28.55 -22.71 -29.40
CA SER A 476 -28.88 -24.12 -29.32
C SER A 476 -30.33 -24.28 -28.84
N SER A 477 -31.04 -25.07 -29.62
CA SER A 477 -32.44 -25.50 -29.53
C SER A 477 -32.74 -26.32 -28.28
N GLY A 478 -33.95 -26.15 -27.73
CA GLY A 478 -34.50 -27.06 -26.71
C GLY A 478 -35.91 -26.67 -26.28
N SER A 479 -36.91 -27.21 -26.97
CA SER A 479 -38.32 -27.16 -26.60
C SER A 479 -38.63 -28.09 -25.42
N SER A 480 -39.27 -27.58 -24.36
CA SER A 480 -40.34 -28.29 -23.64
C SER A 480 -41.04 -27.36 -22.64
N SER A 481 -42.36 -27.29 -22.80
CA SER A 481 -43.34 -26.60 -21.98
C SER A 481 -43.49 -27.17 -20.58
N THR A 482 -43.55 -26.31 -19.56
CA THR A 482 -44.46 -26.49 -18.42
C THR A 482 -44.74 -25.15 -17.74
N THR A 483 -46.01 -24.78 -17.73
CA THR A 483 -46.62 -23.63 -17.07
C THR A 483 -46.67 -23.85 -15.56
N PHE A 484 -46.13 -22.93 -14.76
CA PHE A 484 -46.61 -22.66 -13.41
C PHE A 484 -46.39 -21.19 -13.08
N GLY A 485 -47.49 -20.50 -12.75
CA GLY A 485 -47.51 -19.08 -12.40
C GLY A 485 -46.90 -18.82 -11.02
N GLY A 486 -46.09 -17.78 -10.95
CA GLY A 486 -45.50 -17.29 -9.71
C GLY A 486 -45.04 -15.85 -9.92
N SER A 487 -45.89 -14.91 -9.53
CA SER A 487 -45.60 -13.48 -9.46
C SER A 487 -44.43 -13.20 -8.51
N SER A 488 -43.30 -12.75 -9.07
CA SER A 488 -42.26 -12.08 -8.30
C SER A 488 -41.71 -10.91 -9.13
N SER A 489 -41.80 -9.71 -8.54
CA SER A 489 -41.31 -8.45 -9.07
C SER A 489 -39.77 -8.46 -9.05
N GLY A 490 -39.17 -8.98 -10.12
CA GLY A 490 -37.74 -8.88 -10.38
C GLY A 490 -37.40 -7.51 -10.96
N SER A 491 -36.72 -6.68 -10.17
CA SER A 491 -36.02 -5.47 -10.61
C SER A 491 -35.01 -5.84 -11.71
N ARG A 492 -35.38 -5.60 -12.98
CA ARG A 492 -34.45 -5.60 -14.11
C ARG A 492 -33.41 -4.49 -13.87
N HIS A 493 -32.16 -4.87 -13.62
CA HIS A 493 -31.03 -3.95 -13.78
C HIS A 493 -31.00 -3.47 -15.24
N PRO A 494 -31.07 -2.16 -15.52
CA PRO A 494 -31.02 -1.67 -16.88
C PRO A 494 -29.60 -1.83 -17.42
N VAL A 495 -29.52 -2.40 -18.62
CA VAL A 495 -28.33 -2.53 -19.46
C VAL A 495 -27.71 -1.14 -19.68
N HIS A 496 -26.40 -1.04 -19.41
CA HIS A 496 -25.59 0.17 -19.46
C HIS A 496 -25.60 0.83 -20.86
N ASP A 497 -26.11 2.06 -20.95
CA ASP A 497 -26.03 2.85 -22.18
C ASP A 497 -24.65 3.57 -22.26
N SER A 498 -23.68 2.88 -22.86
CA SER A 498 -22.30 3.35 -23.06
C SER A 498 -22.16 4.47 -24.11
N GLY A 499 -23.25 4.89 -24.76
CA GLY A 499 -23.23 5.89 -25.83
C GLY A 499 -22.81 7.30 -25.40
N SER A 500 -23.08 7.70 -24.16
CA SER A 500 -22.90 9.10 -23.72
C SER A 500 -21.44 9.50 -23.44
N CYS A 501 -20.59 8.58 -22.97
CA CYS A 501 -19.18 8.88 -22.69
C CYS A 501 -18.30 8.95 -23.95
N LYS A 502 -18.69 8.26 -25.03
CA LYS A 502 -17.87 8.09 -26.24
C LYS A 502 -17.58 9.43 -26.95
N ALA A 503 -18.60 10.27 -27.13
CA ALA A 503 -18.45 11.60 -27.73
C ALA A 503 -17.60 12.55 -26.86
N ILE A 504 -17.71 12.42 -25.54
CA ILE A 504 -16.90 13.20 -24.59
C ILE A 504 -15.42 12.83 -24.72
N TYR A 505 -15.12 11.53 -24.87
CA TYR A 505 -13.74 11.08 -25.01
C TYR A 505 -13.14 11.39 -26.37
N SER A 506 -13.89 11.43 -27.47
CA SER A 506 -13.32 11.81 -28.78
C SER A 506 -12.72 13.21 -28.76
N GLU A 507 -13.42 14.19 -28.19
CA GLU A 507 -12.91 15.56 -28.06
C GLU A 507 -11.73 15.64 -27.06
N MET A 508 -11.82 14.92 -25.94
CA MET A 508 -10.72 14.86 -24.97
C MET A 508 -9.46 14.24 -25.58
N LYS A 509 -9.58 13.15 -26.33
CA LYS A 509 -8.46 12.48 -27.01
C LYS A 509 -7.84 13.40 -28.06
N GLN A 510 -8.66 14.11 -28.83
CA GLN A 510 -8.18 15.10 -29.81
C GLN A 510 -7.39 16.23 -29.11
N PHE A 511 -7.91 16.75 -28.00
CA PHE A 511 -7.20 17.75 -27.20
C PHE A 511 -5.85 17.24 -26.68
N LEU A 512 -5.75 15.99 -26.24
CA LEU A 512 -4.48 15.39 -25.80
C LEU A 512 -3.51 15.15 -26.96
N LYS A 513 -4.00 14.75 -28.14
CA LYS A 513 -3.19 14.58 -29.35
C LYS A 513 -2.49 15.87 -29.74
N GLU A 514 -3.27 16.94 -29.93
CA GLU A 514 -2.75 18.24 -30.37
C GLU A 514 -1.77 18.86 -29.37
N ARG A 515 -2.02 18.67 -28.07
CA ARG A 515 -1.23 19.32 -27.00
C ARG A 515 0.00 18.54 -26.58
N ILE A 516 0.03 17.22 -26.74
CA ILE A 516 1.08 16.36 -26.18
C ILE A 516 1.65 15.40 -27.22
N LEU A 517 0.81 14.63 -27.91
CA LEU A 517 1.28 13.56 -28.79
C LEU A 517 1.93 14.11 -30.07
N ASP A 518 1.24 14.99 -30.81
CA ASP A 518 1.73 15.52 -32.08
C ASP A 518 3.00 16.37 -31.95
N PRO A 519 3.18 17.21 -30.89
CA PRO A 519 4.45 17.87 -30.64
C PRO A 519 5.58 16.87 -30.37
N MET A 520 5.33 15.81 -29.59
CA MET A 520 6.35 14.81 -29.29
C MET A 520 6.80 14.07 -30.56
N ASP A 521 5.88 13.73 -31.45
CA ASP A 521 6.21 13.01 -32.69
C ASP A 521 7.04 13.85 -33.67
N ARG A 522 6.85 15.17 -33.66
CA ARG A 522 7.59 16.11 -34.51
C ARG A 522 8.95 16.49 -33.94
N GLU A 523 9.04 16.69 -32.62
CA GLU A 523 10.19 17.35 -32.00
C GLU A 523 11.18 16.37 -31.35
N GLU A 524 10.75 15.17 -30.97
CA GLU A 524 11.58 14.25 -30.18
C GLU A 524 12.49 13.35 -31.04
N LYS A 525 13.69 13.07 -30.51
CA LYS A 525 14.67 12.24 -31.21
C LYS A 525 14.14 10.83 -31.47
N PRO A 526 14.39 10.23 -32.65
CA PRO A 526 13.83 8.92 -33.02
C PRO A 526 14.10 7.77 -32.04
N HIS A 527 15.25 7.77 -31.37
CA HIS A 527 15.58 6.70 -30.41
C HIS A 527 14.76 6.79 -29.11
N PHE A 528 14.46 8.00 -28.61
CA PHE A 528 13.58 8.17 -27.45
C PHE A 528 12.15 7.78 -27.82
N ARG A 529 11.67 8.18 -29.00
CA ARG A 529 10.35 7.76 -29.51
C ARG A 529 10.24 6.24 -29.59
N ARG A 530 11.22 5.56 -30.19
CA ARG A 530 11.23 4.08 -30.25
C ARG A 530 11.15 3.43 -28.87
N ARG A 531 11.88 3.96 -27.87
CA ARG A 531 11.85 3.45 -26.50
C ARG A 531 10.49 3.66 -25.82
N LEU A 532 9.89 4.84 -26.00
CA LEU A 532 8.57 5.13 -25.44
C LEU A 532 7.50 4.23 -26.08
N HIS A 533 7.54 4.08 -27.40
CA HIS A 533 6.65 3.16 -28.11
C HIS A 533 6.86 1.70 -27.71
N SER A 534 8.09 1.23 -27.50
CA SER A 534 8.33 -0.15 -27.06
C SER A 534 7.72 -0.43 -25.69
N VAL A 535 7.75 0.55 -24.78
CA VAL A 535 7.11 0.41 -23.45
C VAL A 535 5.59 0.31 -23.54
N VAL A 536 4.98 1.09 -24.44
CA VAL A 536 3.52 1.09 -24.67
C VAL A 536 3.03 -0.22 -25.30
N HIS A 537 3.90 -0.95 -26.01
CA HIS A 537 3.59 -2.24 -26.64
C HIS A 537 4.28 -3.42 -25.95
N ASP A 538 4.76 -3.20 -24.72
CA ASP A 538 5.41 -4.25 -23.93
C ASP A 538 4.38 -5.30 -23.50
N ASP A 539 4.67 -6.58 -23.73
CA ASP A 539 3.77 -7.71 -23.37
C ASP A 539 3.43 -7.74 -21.89
N ARG A 540 4.29 -7.18 -21.04
CA ARG A 540 4.04 -7.07 -19.59
C ARG A 540 2.85 -6.17 -19.25
N ASN A 541 2.32 -5.40 -20.21
CA ASN A 541 1.09 -4.65 -20.04
C ASN A 541 -0.16 -5.54 -19.98
N GLN A 542 -0.09 -6.79 -20.46
CA GLN A 542 -1.21 -7.75 -20.42
C GLN A 542 -1.71 -8.04 -19.00
N ILE A 543 -0.91 -7.75 -17.96
CA ILE A 543 -1.32 -7.84 -16.56
C ILE A 543 -2.54 -6.94 -16.23
N LEU A 544 -2.79 -5.91 -17.03
CA LEU A 544 -3.90 -4.97 -16.85
C LEU A 544 -5.16 -5.38 -17.62
N ASP A 545 -5.05 -6.24 -18.63
CA ASP A 545 -6.16 -6.58 -19.55
C ASP A 545 -7.32 -7.31 -18.85
N ASN A 546 -7.02 -8.00 -17.75
CA ASN A 546 -8.00 -8.77 -16.98
C ASN A 546 -8.66 -7.99 -15.83
N ILE A 547 -8.38 -6.69 -15.73
CA ILE A 547 -9.08 -5.80 -14.80
C ILE A 547 -10.39 -5.39 -15.50
N GLN A 548 -11.54 -5.59 -14.85
CA GLN A 548 -12.82 -5.20 -15.43
C GLN A 548 -13.05 -3.70 -15.20
N TYR A 549 -13.34 -2.94 -16.27
CA TYR A 549 -13.59 -1.50 -16.17
C TYR A 549 -14.62 -0.96 -17.20
N LEU A 550 -15.45 -1.85 -17.76
CA LEU A 550 -16.46 -1.51 -18.77
C LEU A 550 -17.77 -0.98 -18.19
#